data_AF-A0A7K3ZWZ4-F1
#
_entry.id   AF-A0A7K3ZWZ4-F1
#
_cell.length_a   1.000
_cell.length_b   1.000
_cell.length_c   1.000
_cell.angle_alpha   90.00
_cell.angle_beta   90.00
_cell.angle_gamma   90.00
#
_symmetry.space_group_name_H-M   'P 1'
#
loop_
_entity.id
_entity.type
_entity.pdbx_description
1 polymer ?
#
loop_
_entity_poly.entity_id
_entity_poly.type
_entity_poly.pdbx_seq_one_letter_code
_entity_poly.pdbx_strand_id
1 'polypeptide(L)'
;MDIDISTLMSVLFPAGTMLLLLILFFGALLHINNLYKVLNMMDDLQHKDIEINDGSNNNLKDSLDEDSKGGYKALLFKEMTVPQGMNFTALALSSWIMFFVALAYLYLLVPTVLPFSYMSLGELASSDFGFAIFGLAVAILFASIILFLDKLPEDYREFKLTELYSFYSLSKRIKRMIGMTVVALCISIILSAHIGTIYPARSMSAELFSLMILLASAFILFLPVYKEAWEAGR
;
A
#
# COMPACT_ATOMS: atom_id res chain seq x y z
N MET A 1 3.77 -13.04 -40.55
CA MET A 1 4.38 -11.86 -39.89
C MET A 1 4.93 -12.36 -38.58
N ASP A 2 6.21 -12.73 -38.55
CA ASP A 2 6.85 -13.22 -37.34
C ASP A 2 6.99 -12.04 -36.39
N ILE A 3 6.25 -12.11 -35.27
CA ILE A 3 6.41 -11.12 -34.20
C ILE A 3 7.77 -11.38 -33.59
N ASP A 4 8.71 -10.47 -33.81
CA ASP A 4 9.99 -10.52 -33.13
C ASP A 4 9.74 -10.35 -31.63
N ILE A 5 9.90 -11.47 -30.91
CA ILE A 5 9.67 -11.57 -29.47
C ILE A 5 10.54 -10.55 -28.74
N SER A 6 11.76 -10.29 -29.21
CA SER A 6 12.66 -9.34 -28.56
C SER A 6 12.13 -7.90 -28.62
N THR A 7 11.57 -7.51 -29.77
CA THR A 7 10.95 -6.20 -29.99
C THR A 7 9.63 -6.05 -29.23
N LEU A 8 8.82 -7.11 -29.14
CA LEU A 8 7.61 -7.10 -28.30
C LEU A 8 7.97 -6.89 -26.82
N MET A 9 9.02 -7.56 -26.33
CA MET A 9 9.39 -7.52 -24.92
C MET A 9 10.10 -6.23 -24.50
N SER A 10 10.83 -5.58 -25.42
CA SER A 10 11.41 -4.25 -25.16
C SER A 10 10.34 -3.17 -24.95
N VAL A 11 9.12 -3.39 -25.45
CA VAL A 11 7.95 -2.54 -25.21
C VAL A 11 7.15 -2.98 -24.00
N LEU A 12 7.00 -4.31 -23.80
CA LEU A 12 6.09 -4.85 -22.78
C LEU A 12 6.55 -4.57 -21.35
N PHE A 13 7.84 -4.64 -21.06
CA PHE A 13 8.36 -4.39 -19.71
C PHE A 13 8.22 -2.91 -19.29
N PRO A 14 8.58 -1.91 -20.12
CA PRO A 14 8.27 -0.51 -19.85
C PRO A 14 6.77 -0.25 -19.75
N ALA A 15 5.96 -0.83 -20.63
CA ALA A 15 4.50 -0.70 -20.59
C ALA A 15 3.91 -1.24 -19.28
N GLY A 16 4.38 -2.41 -18.82
CA GLY A 16 3.98 -2.97 -17.53
C GLY A 16 4.44 -2.14 -16.34
N THR A 17 5.62 -1.51 -16.41
CA THR A 17 6.09 -0.55 -15.41
C THR A 17 5.20 0.70 -15.36
N MET A 18 4.84 1.25 -16.53
CA MET A 18 3.90 2.37 -16.61
C MET A 18 2.54 1.99 -16.06
N LEU A 19 2.04 0.80 -16.38
CA LEU A 19 0.79 0.28 -15.81
C LEU A 19 0.86 0.17 -14.28
N LEU A 20 1.98 -0.30 -13.74
CA LEU A 20 2.19 -0.38 -12.29
C LEU A 20 2.11 1.02 -11.66
N LEU A 21 2.81 2.01 -12.23
CA LEU A 21 2.77 3.38 -11.76
C LEU A 21 1.35 3.97 -11.82
N LEU A 22 0.61 3.70 -12.90
CA LEU A 22 -0.79 4.13 -13.01
C LEU A 22 -1.67 3.47 -11.95
N ILE A 23 -1.53 2.16 -11.70
CA ILE A 23 -2.30 1.46 -10.66
C ILE A 23 -1.99 2.07 -9.28
N LEU A 24 -0.72 2.31 -8.96
CA LEU A 24 -0.31 2.92 -7.69
C LEU A 24 -0.85 4.36 -7.57
N PHE A 25 -0.74 5.15 -8.62
CA PHE A 25 -1.20 6.54 -8.64
C PHE A 25 -2.72 6.65 -8.51
N PHE A 26 -3.48 5.94 -9.34
CA PHE A 26 -4.94 5.91 -9.26
C PHE A 26 -5.42 5.28 -7.97
N GLY A 27 -4.77 4.22 -7.50
CA GLY A 27 -5.07 3.58 -6.22
C GLY A 27 -4.89 4.56 -5.06
N ALA A 28 -3.79 5.32 -5.03
CA ALA A 28 -3.53 6.35 -4.03
C ALA A 28 -4.53 7.50 -4.12
N LEU A 29 -4.82 8.03 -5.32
CA LEU A 29 -5.80 9.10 -5.50
C LEU A 29 -7.20 8.69 -5.03
N LEU A 30 -7.66 7.50 -5.40
CA LEU A 30 -8.96 7.00 -4.96
C LEU A 30 -8.98 6.77 -3.46
N HIS A 31 -7.89 6.29 -2.88
CA HIS A 31 -7.78 6.11 -1.45
C HIS A 31 -7.88 7.47 -0.73
N ILE A 32 -7.10 8.47 -1.15
CA ILE A 32 -7.15 9.84 -0.62
C ILE A 32 -8.54 10.45 -0.77
N ASN A 33 -9.18 10.30 -1.93
CA ASN A 33 -10.53 10.81 -2.17
C ASN A 33 -11.57 10.14 -1.27
N ASN A 34 -11.47 8.83 -1.08
CA ASN A 34 -12.35 8.10 -0.16
C ASN A 34 -12.14 8.56 1.28
N LEU A 35 -10.89 8.77 1.71
CA LEU A 35 -10.60 9.33 3.03
C LEU A 35 -11.15 10.74 3.19
N TYR A 36 -10.98 11.61 2.20
CA TYR A 36 -11.53 12.97 2.23
C TYR A 36 -13.07 12.96 2.34
N LYS A 37 -13.75 12.05 1.63
CA LYS A 37 -15.20 11.90 1.74
C LYS A 37 -15.63 11.48 3.14
N VAL A 38 -14.92 10.54 3.76
CA VAL A 38 -15.18 10.10 5.14
C VAL A 38 -14.93 11.24 6.14
N LEU A 39 -13.84 11.99 5.96
CA LEU A 39 -13.51 13.14 6.82
C LEU A 39 -14.56 14.26 6.71
N ASN A 40 -15.06 14.55 5.51
CA ASN A 40 -16.13 15.54 5.36
C ASN A 40 -17.46 15.07 5.97
N MET A 41 -17.81 13.78 5.85
CA MET A 41 -18.99 13.24 6.53
C MET A 41 -18.87 13.37 8.06
N MET A 42 -17.66 13.21 8.60
CA MET A 42 -17.39 13.41 10.03
C MET A 42 -17.68 14.85 10.46
N ASP A 43 -17.22 15.82 9.66
CA ASP A 43 -17.41 17.25 9.93
C ASP A 43 -18.90 17.64 9.87
N ASP A 44 -19.63 17.15 8.86
CA ASP A 44 -21.07 17.38 8.72
C ASP A 44 -21.87 16.77 9.88
N LEU A 45 -21.55 15.55 10.31
CA LEU A 45 -22.21 14.90 11.45
C LEU A 45 -21.92 15.63 12.76
N GLN A 46 -20.69 16.09 12.94
CA GLN A 46 -20.30 16.89 14.10
C GLN A 46 -21.07 18.20 14.17
N HIS A 47 -21.20 18.93 13.04
CA HIS A 47 -21.97 20.16 12.98
C HIS A 47 -23.46 19.94 13.27
N LYS A 48 -24.04 18.87 12.72
CA LYS A 48 -25.46 18.54 12.92
C LYS A 48 -25.80 18.20 14.37
N ASP A 49 -24.95 17.45 15.07
CA ASP A 49 -25.16 17.12 16.49
C ASP A 49 -24.98 18.34 17.40
N ILE A 50 -24.09 19.27 17.04
CA ILE A 50 -23.94 20.55 17.73
C ILE A 50 -25.22 21.38 17.57
N GLU A 51 -25.78 21.50 16.36
CA GLU A 51 -27.04 22.23 16.12
C GLU A 51 -28.24 21.63 16.87
N ILE A 52 -28.33 20.30 16.95
CA ILE A 52 -29.40 19.62 17.70
C ILE A 52 -29.31 19.91 19.21
N ASN A 53 -28.09 19.97 19.77
CA ASN A 53 -27.89 20.34 21.17
C ASN A 53 -28.07 21.84 21.44
N ASP A 54 -27.75 22.70 20.47
CA ASP A 54 -27.91 24.16 20.57
C ASP A 54 -29.40 24.58 20.63
N GLY A 55 -30.32 23.77 20.09
CA GLY A 55 -31.77 23.97 20.21
C GLY A 55 -32.37 23.66 21.60
N SER A 56 -31.59 23.05 22.52
CA SER A 56 -32.09 22.57 23.80
C SER A 56 -31.62 23.37 25.03
N ASN A 57 -30.64 24.28 24.93
CA ASN A 57 -30.29 25.20 26.03
C ASN A 57 -29.27 26.27 25.60
N ASN A 58 -29.70 27.54 25.53
CA ASN A 58 -28.91 28.68 25.08
C ASN A 58 -27.77 29.12 26.04
N ASN A 59 -27.41 28.33 27.06
CA ASN A 59 -26.45 28.70 28.10
C ASN A 59 -25.19 27.79 28.17
N LEU A 60 -25.00 26.86 27.22
CA LEU A 60 -23.86 25.94 27.22
C LEU A 60 -22.91 26.17 26.02
N LYS A 61 -22.82 27.41 25.55
CA LYS A 61 -22.14 27.73 24.29
C LYS A 61 -20.63 28.01 24.43
N ASP A 62 -20.16 28.26 25.65
CA ASP A 62 -18.78 28.70 25.92
C ASP A 62 -17.93 27.69 26.70
N SER A 63 -18.44 26.49 27.00
CA SER A 63 -17.74 25.50 27.85
C SER A 63 -17.52 24.12 27.21
N LEU A 64 -17.78 23.97 25.92
CA LEU A 64 -17.34 22.77 25.19
C LEU A 64 -15.88 22.97 24.81
N ASP A 65 -15.01 22.72 25.80
CA ASP A 65 -13.56 22.72 25.70
C ASP A 65 -13.09 22.04 24.39
N GLU A 66 -12.03 22.54 23.76
CA GLU A 66 -11.40 21.91 22.58
C GLU A 66 -11.14 20.41 22.80
N ASP A 67 -10.86 20.02 24.05
CA ASP A 67 -10.67 18.63 24.49
C ASP A 67 -11.95 17.77 24.35
N SER A 68 -13.13 18.34 24.59
CA SER A 68 -14.42 17.66 24.39
C SER A 68 -14.76 17.49 22.91
N LYS A 69 -14.38 18.45 22.05
CA LYS A 69 -14.55 18.33 20.58
C LYS A 69 -13.59 17.30 20.00
N GLY A 70 -12.35 17.27 20.46
CA GLY A 70 -11.36 16.24 20.11
C GLY A 70 -11.83 14.84 20.52
N GLY A 71 -12.37 14.70 21.75
CA GLY A 71 -12.91 13.44 22.26
C GLY A 71 -14.11 12.91 21.46
N TYR A 72 -15.04 13.77 21.06
CA TYR A 72 -16.19 13.38 20.23
C TYR A 72 -15.77 12.95 18.82
N LYS A 73 -14.84 13.67 18.20
CA LYS A 73 -14.26 13.32 16.88
C LYS A 73 -13.60 11.96 16.90
N ALA A 74 -12.82 11.66 17.94
CA ALA A 74 -12.20 10.35 18.14
C ALA A 74 -13.23 9.23 18.30
N LEU A 75 -14.36 9.51 18.96
CA LEU A 75 -15.45 8.55 19.15
C LEU A 75 -16.19 8.28 17.83
N LEU A 76 -16.47 9.33 17.04
CA LEU A 76 -17.10 9.20 15.73
C LEU A 76 -16.20 8.43 14.75
N PHE A 77 -14.90 8.73 14.75
CA PHE A 77 -13.91 8.03 13.95
C PHE A 77 -13.86 6.55 14.30
N LYS A 78 -13.84 6.22 15.59
CA LYS A 78 -13.87 4.84 16.08
C LYS A 78 -15.12 4.08 15.61
N GLU A 79 -16.28 4.72 15.62
CA GLU A 79 -17.54 4.12 15.13
C GLU A 79 -17.56 3.93 13.60
N MET A 80 -16.86 4.77 12.83
CA MET A 80 -16.73 4.62 11.38
C MET A 80 -15.67 3.59 10.96
N THR A 81 -14.76 3.22 11.86
CA THR A 81 -13.78 2.16 11.61
C THR A 81 -14.33 0.78 11.95
N VAL A 82 -14.28 -0.16 11.00
CA VAL A 82 -14.64 -1.55 11.26
C VAL A 82 -13.39 -2.31 11.69
N PRO A 83 -13.36 -2.90 12.90
CA PRO A 83 -12.20 -3.69 13.34
C PRO A 83 -12.07 -4.95 12.45
N GLN A 84 -10.98 -5.02 11.68
CA GLN A 84 -10.78 -6.11 10.71
C GLN A 84 -10.16 -7.38 11.31
N GLY A 85 -9.72 -7.32 12.57
CA GLY A 85 -9.04 -8.37 13.31
C GLY A 85 -7.51 -8.31 13.15
N MET A 86 -6.78 -8.49 14.25
CA MET A 86 -5.32 -8.33 14.31
C MET A 86 -4.55 -9.18 13.28
N ASN A 87 -4.99 -10.43 13.06
CA ASN A 87 -4.34 -11.33 12.10
C ASN A 87 -4.44 -10.82 10.66
N PHE A 88 -5.57 -10.19 10.30
CA PHE A 88 -5.73 -9.63 8.96
C PHE A 88 -4.88 -8.38 8.80
N THR A 89 -4.88 -7.47 9.79
CA THR A 89 -4.06 -6.26 9.76
C THR A 89 -2.58 -6.61 9.61
N ALA A 90 -2.09 -7.60 10.36
CA ALA A 90 -0.72 -8.07 10.24
C ALA A 90 -0.40 -8.62 8.83
N LEU A 91 -1.30 -9.42 8.25
CA LEU A 91 -1.14 -9.93 6.89
C LEU A 91 -1.15 -8.82 5.84
N ALA A 92 -2.08 -7.86 5.95
CA ALA A 92 -2.20 -6.74 5.02
C ALA A 92 -0.95 -5.84 5.06
N LEU A 93 -0.44 -5.54 6.26
CA LEU A 93 0.82 -4.81 6.44
C LEU A 93 2.00 -5.59 5.83
N SER A 94 2.08 -6.89 6.12
CA SER A 94 3.12 -7.77 5.59
C SER A 94 3.09 -7.79 4.06
N SER A 95 1.90 -7.82 3.45
CA SER A 95 1.76 -7.74 1.99
C SER A 95 2.30 -6.43 1.42
N TRP A 96 2.03 -5.28 2.05
CA TRP A 96 2.58 -4.00 1.60
C TRP A 96 4.10 -3.94 1.72
N ILE A 97 4.66 -4.40 2.85
CA ILE A 97 6.11 -4.47 3.04
C ILE A 97 6.74 -5.38 1.96
N MET A 98 6.17 -6.57 1.77
CA MET A 98 6.64 -7.53 0.76
C MET A 98 6.48 -6.99 -0.66
N PHE A 99 5.49 -6.14 -0.92
CA PHE A 99 5.30 -5.50 -2.21
C PHE A 99 6.45 -4.54 -2.51
N PHE A 100 6.84 -3.70 -1.54
CA PHE A 100 7.98 -2.81 -1.70
C PHE A 100 9.32 -3.55 -1.78
N VAL A 101 9.46 -4.66 -1.06
CA VAL A 101 10.62 -5.55 -1.20
C VAL A 101 10.68 -6.14 -2.61
N ALA A 102 9.59 -6.70 -3.13
CA ALA A 102 9.53 -7.24 -4.48
C ALA A 102 9.85 -6.18 -5.54
N LEU A 103 9.34 -4.96 -5.36
CA LEU A 103 9.66 -3.80 -6.21
C LEU A 103 11.17 -3.49 -6.16
N ALA A 104 11.77 -3.43 -4.97
CA ALA A 104 13.20 -3.19 -4.83
C ALA A 104 14.04 -4.28 -5.51
N TYR A 105 13.68 -5.56 -5.38
CA TYR A 105 14.36 -6.65 -6.08
C TYR A 105 14.22 -6.54 -7.60
N LEU A 106 13.04 -6.18 -8.13
CA LEU A 106 12.88 -6.09 -9.57
C LEU A 106 13.67 -4.90 -10.16
N TYR A 107 13.64 -3.74 -9.50
CA TYR A 107 14.15 -2.49 -10.07
C TYR A 107 15.58 -2.13 -9.66
N LEU A 108 16.04 -2.53 -8.47
CA LEU A 108 17.40 -2.24 -8.00
C LEU A 108 18.36 -3.39 -8.32
N LEU A 109 17.89 -4.63 -8.36
CA LEU A 109 18.74 -5.79 -8.64
C LEU A 109 19.03 -6.00 -10.12
N VAL A 110 18.14 -5.53 -11.00
CA VAL A 110 18.27 -5.66 -12.45
C VAL A 110 18.83 -4.35 -13.00
N PRO A 111 20.16 -4.24 -13.28
CA PRO A 111 20.84 -2.99 -13.60
C PRO A 111 20.46 -2.36 -14.94
N THR A 112 19.54 -2.95 -15.70
CA THR A 112 19.08 -2.39 -16.97
C THR A 112 17.94 -1.40 -16.81
N VAL A 113 17.31 -1.35 -15.63
CA VAL A 113 16.10 -0.54 -15.41
C VAL A 113 16.43 0.79 -14.75
N LEU A 114 17.42 0.81 -13.84
CA LEU A 114 17.90 2.01 -13.18
C LEU A 114 19.42 2.05 -13.12
N PRO A 115 20.04 3.24 -13.30
CA PRO A 115 21.50 3.40 -13.23
C PRO A 115 22.06 3.18 -11.83
N PHE A 116 21.22 3.26 -10.80
CA PHE A 116 21.55 3.00 -9.40
C PHE A 116 21.15 1.57 -9.03
N SER A 117 21.96 0.58 -9.43
CA SER A 117 21.69 -0.83 -9.17
C SER A 117 22.43 -1.34 -7.95
N TYR A 118 21.82 -2.25 -7.19
CA TYR A 118 22.46 -3.05 -6.15
C TYR A 118 23.76 -3.74 -6.63
N MET A 119 23.83 -4.12 -7.91
CA MET A 119 25.05 -4.70 -8.50
C MET A 119 26.25 -3.74 -8.51
N SER A 120 26.04 -2.44 -8.34
CA SER A 120 27.12 -1.45 -8.15
C SER A 120 27.74 -1.52 -6.75
N LEU A 121 27.04 -2.08 -5.77
CA LEU A 121 27.53 -2.34 -4.40
C LEU A 121 28.20 -3.72 -4.34
N GLY A 122 29.26 -3.90 -5.15
CA GLY A 122 29.88 -5.19 -5.45
C GLY A 122 30.25 -6.03 -4.22
N GLU A 123 30.68 -5.40 -3.12
CA GLU A 123 31.00 -6.13 -1.87
C GLU A 123 29.77 -6.82 -1.26
N LEU A 124 28.63 -6.10 -1.16
CA LEU A 124 27.40 -6.66 -0.60
C LEU A 124 26.78 -7.70 -1.56
N ALA A 125 26.79 -7.40 -2.86
CA ALA A 125 26.30 -8.29 -3.91
C ALA A 125 27.08 -9.60 -4.03
N SER A 126 28.38 -9.59 -3.73
CA SER A 126 29.26 -10.77 -3.81
C SER A 126 29.19 -11.71 -2.60
N SER A 127 28.49 -11.31 -1.52
CA SER A 127 28.37 -12.13 -0.31
C SER A 127 27.30 -13.23 -0.44
N ASP A 128 27.53 -14.40 0.19
CA ASP A 128 26.61 -15.55 0.16
C ASP A 128 25.18 -15.21 0.63
N PHE A 129 25.06 -14.22 1.52
CA PHE A 129 23.79 -13.74 2.05
C PHE A 129 23.37 -12.35 1.52
N GLY A 130 24.09 -11.80 0.53
CA GLY A 130 23.90 -10.44 0.05
C GLY A 130 22.46 -10.11 -0.32
N PHE A 131 21.84 -10.98 -1.13
CA PHE A 131 20.44 -10.82 -1.51
C PHE A 131 19.50 -10.84 -0.30
N ALA A 132 19.72 -11.72 0.68
CA ALA A 132 18.87 -11.80 1.87
C ALA A 132 19.03 -10.56 2.76
N ILE A 133 20.27 -10.07 2.94
CA ILE A 133 20.57 -8.85 3.69
C ILE A 133 19.91 -7.64 3.02
N PHE A 134 19.99 -7.55 1.69
CA PHE A 134 19.32 -6.50 0.93
C PHE A 134 17.80 -6.51 1.16
N GLY A 135 17.15 -7.67 1.00
CA GLY A 135 15.71 -7.78 1.21
C GLY A 135 15.29 -7.44 2.63
N LEU A 136 16.05 -7.90 3.62
CA LEU A 136 15.81 -7.58 5.03
C LEU A 136 15.99 -6.09 5.31
N ALA A 137 17.03 -5.45 4.76
CA ALA A 137 17.27 -4.02 4.92
C ALA A 137 16.11 -3.19 4.33
N VAL A 138 15.62 -3.56 3.15
CA VAL A 138 14.44 -2.92 2.54
C VAL A 138 13.20 -3.14 3.40
N ALA A 139 12.96 -4.36 3.88
CA ALA A 139 11.81 -4.67 4.73
C ALA A 139 11.84 -3.86 6.04
N ILE A 140 12.99 -3.78 6.70
CA ILE A 140 13.19 -3.00 7.93
C ILE A 140 12.99 -1.51 7.66
N LEU A 141 13.49 -0.99 6.54
CA LEU A 141 13.31 0.40 6.15
C LEU A 141 11.83 0.76 6.02
N PHE A 142 11.07 -0.02 5.24
CA PHE A 142 9.63 0.24 5.06
C PHE A 142 8.83 0.01 6.34
N ALA A 143 9.14 -1.02 7.13
CA ALA A 143 8.52 -1.21 8.44
C ALA A 143 8.78 -0.02 9.37
N SER A 144 10.01 0.49 9.39
CA SER A 144 10.40 1.65 10.20
C SER A 144 9.69 2.92 9.75
N ILE A 145 9.55 3.14 8.43
CA ILE A 145 8.78 4.27 7.88
C ILE A 145 7.32 4.17 8.33
N ILE A 146 6.69 3.01 8.23
CA ILE A 146 5.29 2.83 8.64
C ILE A 146 5.13 3.10 10.14
N LEU A 147 5.98 2.52 10.97
CA LEU A 147 5.94 2.74 12.43
C LEU A 147 6.23 4.18 12.81
N PHE A 148 7.15 4.85 12.12
CA PHE A 148 7.46 6.26 12.33
C PHE A 148 6.26 7.13 11.98
N LEU A 149 5.63 6.89 10.84
CA LEU A 149 4.43 7.59 10.42
C LEU A 149 3.29 7.38 11.43
N ASP A 150 3.15 6.18 11.99
CA ASP A 150 2.11 5.87 12.98
C ASP A 150 2.39 6.48 14.37
N LYS A 151 3.62 6.95 14.63
CA LYS A 151 4.03 7.60 15.89
C LYS A 151 4.06 9.14 15.80
N LEU A 152 3.66 9.73 14.67
CA LEU A 152 3.54 11.19 14.54
C LEU A 152 2.44 11.73 15.48
N PRO A 153 2.58 12.96 16.02
CA PRO A 153 1.62 13.54 16.98
C PRO A 153 0.19 13.57 16.44
N GLU A 154 -0.79 13.25 17.30
CA GLU A 154 -2.22 13.13 16.97
C GLU A 154 -2.80 14.42 16.36
N ASP A 155 -2.25 15.59 16.70
CA ASP A 155 -2.66 16.90 16.18
C ASP A 155 -2.56 17.03 14.65
N TYR A 156 -1.76 16.19 13.99
CA TYR A 156 -1.58 16.21 12.53
C TYR A 156 -2.15 14.97 11.84
N ARG A 157 -2.58 13.94 12.59
CA ARG A 157 -2.85 12.63 12.00
C ARG A 157 -3.87 11.81 12.77
N GLU A 158 -5.13 11.92 12.35
CA GLU A 158 -6.20 11.01 12.78
C GLU A 158 -6.07 9.60 12.15
N PHE A 159 -5.21 9.44 11.14
CA PHE A 159 -5.12 8.22 10.33
C PHE A 159 -3.85 7.41 10.58
N LYS A 160 -3.98 6.24 11.22
CA LYS A 160 -2.89 5.25 11.33
C LYS A 160 -2.81 4.41 10.06
N LEU A 161 -1.61 4.20 9.51
CA LEU A 161 -1.42 3.34 8.32
C LEU A 161 -1.76 1.89 8.62
N THR A 162 -1.60 1.46 9.88
CA THR A 162 -2.09 0.16 10.34
C THR A 162 -3.61 0.00 10.21
N GLU A 163 -4.34 1.09 10.07
CA GLU A 163 -5.79 1.13 9.94
C GLU A 163 -6.24 1.40 8.50
N LEU A 164 -5.35 1.33 7.51
CA LEU A 164 -5.66 1.58 6.09
C LEU A 164 -6.94 0.86 5.60
N TYR A 165 -7.15 -0.36 6.08
CA TYR A 165 -8.26 -1.22 5.68
C TYR A 165 -9.47 -1.18 6.62
N SER A 166 -9.41 -0.45 7.74
CA SER A 166 -10.52 -0.38 8.71
C SER A 166 -11.72 0.39 8.17
N PHE A 167 -11.49 1.34 7.25
CA PHE A 167 -12.51 2.14 6.56
C PHE A 167 -13.29 1.39 5.49
N TYR A 168 -12.89 0.16 5.16
CA TYR A 168 -13.51 -0.61 4.08
C TYR A 168 -14.26 -1.83 4.61
N SER A 169 -15.44 -2.09 4.06
CA SER A 169 -16.19 -3.32 4.33
C SER A 169 -15.58 -4.51 3.58
N LEU A 170 -14.73 -5.28 4.27
CA LEU A 170 -14.00 -6.39 3.66
C LEU A 170 -14.71 -7.73 3.79
N SER A 171 -15.03 -8.35 2.64
CA SER A 171 -15.51 -9.73 2.60
C SER A 171 -14.40 -10.73 2.94
N LYS A 172 -14.77 -11.91 3.46
CA LYS A 172 -13.82 -13.02 3.74
C LYS A 172 -12.97 -13.39 2.52
N ARG A 173 -13.53 -13.30 1.31
CA ARG A 173 -12.82 -13.58 0.05
C ARG A 173 -11.72 -12.57 -0.21
N ILE A 174 -11.99 -11.27 -0.02
CA ILE A 174 -10.99 -10.20 -0.23
C ILE A 174 -9.86 -10.32 0.79
N LYS A 175 -10.18 -10.59 2.07
CA LYS A 175 -9.16 -10.81 3.10
C LYS A 175 -8.21 -11.95 2.74
N ARG A 176 -8.76 -13.06 2.21
CA ARG A 176 -7.96 -14.19 1.73
C ARG A 176 -7.09 -13.82 0.54
N MET A 177 -7.61 -13.06 -0.43
CA MET A 177 -6.83 -12.60 -1.59
C MET A 177 -5.66 -11.70 -1.16
N ILE A 178 -5.89 -10.74 -0.26
CA ILE A 178 -4.82 -9.91 0.30
C ILE A 178 -3.78 -10.81 1.00
N GLY A 179 -4.19 -11.76 1.84
CA GLY A 179 -3.24 -12.68 2.47
C GLY A 179 -2.43 -13.53 1.46
N MET A 180 -3.05 -13.95 0.35
CA MET A 180 -2.35 -14.71 -0.70
C MET A 180 -1.32 -13.87 -1.48
N THR A 181 -1.42 -12.53 -1.46
CA THR A 181 -0.41 -11.68 -2.10
C THR A 181 0.96 -11.84 -1.47
N VAL A 182 1.08 -12.17 -0.17
CA VAL A 182 2.37 -12.44 0.48
C VAL A 182 3.11 -13.56 -0.24
N VAL A 183 2.41 -14.67 -0.52
CA VAL A 183 2.99 -15.83 -1.20
C VAL A 183 3.35 -15.49 -2.65
N ALA A 184 2.47 -14.77 -3.35
CA ALA A 184 2.74 -14.32 -4.71
C ALA A 184 4.00 -13.42 -4.77
N LEU A 185 4.12 -12.47 -3.84
CA LEU A 185 5.26 -11.56 -3.75
C LEU A 185 6.56 -12.29 -3.40
N CYS A 186 6.52 -13.34 -2.56
CA CYS A 186 7.68 -14.21 -2.36
C CYS A 186 8.16 -14.85 -3.68
N ILE A 187 7.24 -15.33 -4.51
CA ILE A 187 7.58 -15.92 -5.82
C ILE A 187 8.23 -14.85 -6.72
N SER A 188 7.68 -13.63 -6.75
CA SER A 188 8.27 -12.50 -7.48
C SER A 188 9.68 -12.19 -7.00
N ILE A 189 9.93 -12.16 -5.68
CA ILE A 189 11.26 -11.93 -5.11
C ILE A 189 12.24 -13.02 -5.54
N ILE A 190 11.85 -14.30 -5.48
CA ILE A 190 12.71 -15.43 -5.88
C ILE A 190 13.09 -15.32 -7.36
N LEU A 191 12.12 -14.98 -8.24
CA LEU A 191 12.37 -14.80 -9.66
C LEU A 191 13.33 -13.63 -9.92
N SER A 192 13.09 -12.49 -9.27
CA SER A 192 13.95 -11.32 -9.36
C SER A 192 15.37 -11.61 -8.84
N ALA A 193 15.49 -12.32 -7.72
CA ALA A 193 16.77 -12.75 -7.17
C ALA A 193 17.52 -13.68 -8.13
N HIS A 194 16.83 -14.64 -8.74
CA HIS A 194 17.40 -15.51 -9.74
C HIS A 194 17.97 -14.72 -10.93
N ILE A 195 17.23 -13.72 -11.43
CA ILE A 195 17.72 -12.83 -12.50
C ILE A 195 18.99 -12.08 -12.07
N GLY A 196 19.02 -11.61 -10.82
CA GLY A 196 20.23 -11.02 -10.24
C GLY A 196 21.43 -11.98 -10.28
N THR A 197 21.25 -13.25 -9.92
CA THR A 197 22.36 -14.23 -9.88
C THR A 197 22.93 -14.60 -11.24
N ILE A 198 22.15 -14.52 -12.32
CA ILE A 198 22.62 -14.88 -13.67
C ILE A 198 23.19 -13.68 -14.45
N TYR A 199 23.23 -12.50 -13.85
CA TYR A 199 23.75 -11.28 -14.48
C TYR A 199 25.21 -11.47 -14.99
N PRO A 200 25.57 -11.01 -16.20
CA PRO A 200 24.80 -10.16 -17.13
C PRO A 200 23.84 -10.91 -18.07
N ALA A 201 23.74 -12.25 -17.97
CA ALA A 201 22.73 -12.97 -18.71
C ALA A 201 21.33 -12.57 -18.22
N ARG A 202 20.37 -12.52 -19.15
CA ARG A 202 19.01 -12.08 -18.87
C ARG A 202 18.02 -13.17 -19.21
N SER A 203 17.08 -13.42 -18.31
CA SER A 203 15.92 -14.28 -18.56
C SER A 203 14.68 -13.41 -18.70
N MET A 204 14.33 -13.10 -19.95
CA MET A 204 13.19 -12.21 -20.26
C MET A 204 11.86 -12.74 -19.73
N SER A 205 11.67 -14.06 -19.73
CA SER A 205 10.45 -14.69 -19.20
C SER A 205 10.32 -14.52 -17.69
N ALA A 206 11.43 -14.63 -16.95
CA ALA A 206 11.43 -14.42 -15.51
C ALA A 206 11.15 -12.96 -15.14
N GLU A 207 11.68 -12.00 -15.91
CA GLU A 207 11.45 -10.56 -15.70
C GLU A 207 9.97 -10.21 -15.85
N LEU A 208 9.35 -10.68 -16.94
CA LEU A 208 7.92 -10.45 -17.19
C LEU A 208 7.03 -11.16 -16.19
N PHE A 209 7.37 -12.40 -15.83
CA PHE A 209 6.56 -13.15 -14.87
C PHE A 209 6.62 -12.51 -13.47
N SER A 210 7.79 -12.03 -13.05
CA SER A 210 7.93 -11.25 -11.82
C SER A 210 7.13 -9.95 -11.87
N LEU A 211 7.19 -9.20 -12.97
CA LEU A 211 6.41 -7.97 -13.17
C LEU A 211 4.89 -8.23 -13.16
N MET A 212 4.42 -9.29 -13.81
CA MET A 212 3.00 -9.68 -13.84
C MET A 212 2.48 -10.04 -12.45
N ILE A 213 3.28 -10.77 -11.67
CA ILE A 213 2.94 -11.08 -10.27
C ILE A 213 2.86 -9.80 -9.43
N LEU A 214 3.80 -8.87 -9.63
CA LEU A 214 3.82 -7.58 -8.94
C LEU A 214 2.57 -6.74 -9.30
N LEU A 215 2.22 -6.66 -10.58
CA LEU A 215 1.02 -5.98 -11.07
C LEU A 215 -0.27 -6.58 -10.50
N ALA A 216 -0.40 -7.91 -10.55
CA ALA A 216 -1.57 -8.60 -9.98
C ALA A 216 -1.67 -8.36 -8.46
N SER A 217 -0.55 -8.37 -7.75
CA SER A 217 -0.51 -8.12 -6.32
C SER A 217 -0.90 -6.68 -5.99
N ALA A 218 -0.41 -5.68 -6.75
CA ALA A 218 -0.80 -4.28 -6.60
C ALA A 218 -2.32 -4.11 -6.77
N PHE A 219 -2.89 -4.71 -7.82
CA PHE A 219 -4.33 -4.65 -8.08
C PHE A 219 -5.14 -5.27 -6.93
N ILE A 220 -4.73 -6.41 -6.40
CA ILE A 220 -5.40 -7.06 -5.26
C ILE A 220 -5.34 -6.20 -4.00
N LEU A 221 -4.22 -5.54 -3.74
CA LEU A 221 -4.05 -4.67 -2.56
C LEU A 221 -4.98 -3.45 -2.60
N PHE A 222 -5.23 -2.89 -3.77
CA PHE A 222 -6.16 -1.78 -3.97
C PHE A 222 -7.62 -2.21 -4.22
N LEU A 223 -7.90 -3.51 -4.31
CA LEU A 223 -9.25 -4.02 -4.58
C LEU A 223 -10.34 -3.47 -3.65
N PRO A 224 -10.12 -3.31 -2.32
CA PRO A 224 -11.11 -2.69 -1.43
C PRO A 224 -11.44 -1.25 -1.82
N VAL A 225 -10.42 -0.49 -2.22
CA VAL A 225 -10.55 0.92 -2.60
C VAL A 225 -11.37 1.05 -3.88
N TYR A 226 -11.10 0.19 -4.88
CA TYR A 226 -11.85 0.17 -6.13
C TYR A 226 -13.31 -0.25 -5.93
N LYS A 227 -13.55 -1.24 -5.06
CA LYS A 227 -14.91 -1.69 -4.74
C LYS A 227 -15.74 -0.54 -4.14
N GLU A 228 -15.18 0.16 -3.15
CA GLU A 228 -15.85 1.28 -2.50
C GLU A 228 -16.10 2.43 -3.46
N ALA A 229 -15.10 2.80 -4.28
CA ALA A 229 -15.25 3.85 -5.28
C ALA A 229 -16.34 3.54 -6.31
N TRP A 230 -16.48 2.26 -6.69
CA TRP A 230 -17.54 1.81 -7.61
C TRP A 230 -18.92 1.82 -6.95
N GLU A 231 -19.02 1.39 -5.69
CA GLU A 231 -20.27 1.42 -4.93
C GLU A 231 -20.74 2.85 -4.65
N ALA A 232 -19.80 3.79 -4.41
CA ALA A 232 -20.10 5.20 -4.19
C ALA A 232 -20.51 6.00 -5.44
N GLY A 233 -20.22 5.47 -6.64
CA GLY A 233 -20.59 6.08 -7.92
C GLY A 233 -21.93 5.58 -8.49
N ARG A 234 -22.58 4.62 -7.82
CA ARG A 234 -23.91 4.11 -8.13
C ARG A 234 -24.98 4.76 -7.25
#